data_AF-A0A7S4I5Y1-F1
#
_entry.id   AF-A0A7S4I5Y1-F1
#
_cell.length_a   1.000
_cell.length_b   1.000
_cell.length_c   1.000
_cell.angle_alpha   90.00
_cell.angle_beta   90.00
_cell.angle_gamma   90.00
#
_symmetry.space_group_name_H-M   'P 1'
#
loop_
_entity.id
_entity.type
_entity.pdbx_description
1 polymer ?
#
loop_
_entity_poly.entity_id
_entity_poly.type
_entity_poly.pdbx_seq_one_letter_code
_entity_poly.pdbx_strand_id
1 'polypeptide(L)'
;MLHDRASLSSECADAVLSACEDAGICSSDGAVDLVISREGVGNALDEIMSKRERGEEYVEKKKDVLETLMRSRYANLYSLLKDNLSEESYLGIVRNQILVDVQGEDLLFQIFTCNVLQREAGDEAPFLEFIQRVCSECSAGPDGCPLPVKPGCGGFGIRNFLTLFLSIEVSKAMRECSLAKSTGGDDDDDGSAALSLSRRKVELFTSQLNESNPILTAISDAMTAEGRAETNMNA
;
A
#
# COMPACT_ATOMS: atom_id res chain seq x y z
N MET A 1 3.41 -10.90 10.26
CA MET A 1 3.02 -9.52 10.64
C MET A 1 2.56 -9.43 12.09
N LEU A 2 1.51 -10.16 12.52
CA LEU A 2 1.08 -10.19 13.94
C LEU A 2 2.12 -10.84 14.85
N HIS A 3 2.74 -11.94 14.41
CA HIS A 3 3.84 -12.59 15.11
C HIS A 3 4.99 -11.61 15.43
N ASP A 4 5.45 -10.85 14.43
CA ASP A 4 6.64 -10.02 14.57
C ASP A 4 6.37 -8.63 15.19
N ARG A 5 5.17 -8.07 14.97
CA ARG A 5 4.84 -6.70 15.45
C ARG A 5 4.04 -6.67 16.74
N ALA A 6 3.11 -7.62 16.92
CA ALA A 6 2.36 -7.76 18.18
C ALA A 6 3.03 -8.74 19.15
N SER A 7 4.19 -9.31 18.78
CA SER A 7 4.95 -10.27 19.58
C SER A 7 4.12 -11.48 20.04
N LEU A 8 3.09 -11.87 19.26
CA LEU A 8 2.26 -13.03 19.56
C LEU A 8 3.00 -14.33 19.25
N SER A 9 2.71 -15.39 20.01
CA SER A 9 3.04 -16.75 19.58
C SER A 9 2.42 -17.07 18.21
N SER A 10 3.06 -17.93 17.41
CA SER A 10 2.55 -18.29 16.06
C SER A 10 1.11 -18.82 16.13
N GLU A 11 0.84 -19.69 17.09
CA GLU A 11 -0.48 -20.28 17.32
C GLU A 11 -1.53 -19.22 17.68
N CYS A 12 -1.17 -18.22 18.50
CA CYS A 12 -2.09 -17.13 18.84
C CYS A 12 -2.30 -16.17 17.67
N ALA A 13 -1.26 -15.89 16.89
CA ALA A 13 -1.38 -15.09 15.66
C ALA A 13 -2.32 -15.76 14.65
N ASP A 14 -2.20 -17.07 14.45
CA ASP A 14 -3.08 -17.85 13.55
C ASP A 14 -4.53 -17.87 14.08
N ALA A 15 -4.71 -18.03 15.40
CA ALA A 15 -6.03 -17.97 16.02
C ALA A 15 -6.70 -16.60 15.85
N VAL A 16 -5.94 -15.50 15.98
CA VAL A 16 -6.44 -14.13 15.76
C VAL A 16 -6.78 -13.89 14.30
N LEU A 17 -5.96 -14.37 13.35
CA LEU A 17 -6.25 -14.24 11.91
C LEU A 17 -7.53 -15.00 11.54
N SER A 18 -7.67 -16.24 11.98
CA SER A 18 -8.90 -17.01 11.79
C SER A 18 -10.11 -16.32 12.42
N ALA A 19 -9.98 -15.73 13.61
CA ALA A 19 -11.07 -14.97 14.22
C ALA A 19 -11.42 -13.70 13.42
N CYS A 20 -10.45 -13.05 12.79
CA CYS A 20 -10.70 -11.92 11.89
C CYS A 20 -11.51 -12.33 10.66
N GLU A 21 -11.20 -13.49 10.06
CA GLU A 21 -11.93 -14.03 8.92
C GLU A 21 -13.36 -14.43 9.32
N ASP A 22 -13.52 -15.15 10.44
CA ASP A 22 -14.83 -15.57 10.97
C ASP A 22 -15.75 -14.37 11.27
N ALA A 23 -15.17 -13.28 11.78
CA ALA A 23 -15.89 -12.03 12.07
C ALA A 23 -16.15 -11.16 10.83
N GLY A 24 -15.60 -11.51 9.66
CA GLY A 24 -15.66 -10.67 8.46
C GLY A 24 -14.86 -9.36 8.58
N ILE A 25 -13.89 -9.30 9.50
CA ILE A 25 -12.98 -8.14 9.66
C ILE A 25 -12.01 -8.05 8.49
N CYS A 26 -11.57 -9.21 7.99
CA CYS A 26 -10.74 -9.30 6.79
C CYS A 26 -11.36 -10.21 5.72
N SER A 27 -11.07 -9.91 4.46
CA SER A 27 -11.39 -10.77 3.34
C SER A 27 -10.49 -12.02 3.32
N SER A 28 -10.84 -13.00 2.49
CA SER A 28 -10.11 -14.27 2.35
C SER A 28 -8.68 -14.14 1.82
N ASP A 29 -8.30 -12.95 1.33
CA ASP A 29 -6.94 -12.59 0.94
C ASP A 29 -6.18 -11.84 2.04
N GLY A 30 -6.78 -11.66 3.22
CA GLY A 30 -6.19 -11.04 4.40
C GLY A 30 -6.28 -9.52 4.46
N ALA A 31 -7.01 -8.87 3.54
CA ALA A 31 -7.20 -7.42 3.58
C ALA A 31 -8.24 -7.02 4.63
N VAL A 32 -7.88 -6.08 5.52
CA VAL A 32 -8.76 -5.59 6.58
C VAL A 32 -9.72 -4.53 6.03
N ASP A 33 -11.00 -4.60 6.41
CA ASP A 33 -12.02 -3.60 6.04
C ASP A 33 -11.58 -2.18 6.45
N LEU A 34 -11.68 -1.23 5.52
CA LEU A 34 -11.30 0.16 5.72
C LEU A 34 -12.29 0.96 6.58
N VAL A 35 -13.53 0.50 6.71
CA VAL A 35 -14.63 1.23 7.35
C VAL A 35 -14.84 0.78 8.80
N ILE A 36 -14.50 -0.47 9.15
CA ILE A 36 -14.70 -0.97 10.51
C ILE A 36 -13.85 -0.18 11.51
N SER A 37 -14.46 0.22 12.63
CA SER A 37 -13.80 1.00 13.69
C SER A 37 -12.90 0.12 14.56
N ARG A 38 -11.91 0.72 15.22
CA ARG A 38 -11.04 0.02 16.19
C ARG A 38 -11.86 -0.67 17.30
N GLU A 39 -12.90 0.00 17.79
CA GLU A 39 -13.81 -0.57 18.80
C GLU A 39 -14.61 -1.75 18.24
N GLY A 40 -15.09 -1.64 16.99
CA GLY A 40 -15.81 -2.73 16.32
C GLY A 40 -14.95 -3.98 16.16
N VAL A 41 -13.70 -3.81 15.72
CA VAL A 41 -12.70 -4.90 15.65
C VAL A 41 -12.46 -5.50 17.03
N GLY A 42 -12.25 -4.66 18.05
CA GLY A 42 -12.01 -5.11 19.42
C GLY A 42 -13.16 -5.92 19.99
N ASN A 43 -14.41 -5.49 19.81
CA ASN A 43 -15.58 -6.19 20.32
C ASN A 43 -15.79 -7.53 19.61
N ALA A 44 -15.64 -7.57 18.29
CA ALA A 44 -15.78 -8.80 17.51
C ALA A 44 -14.71 -9.84 17.88
N LEU A 45 -13.46 -9.39 18.04
CA LEU A 45 -12.37 -10.27 18.47
C LEU A 45 -12.56 -10.74 19.90
N ASP A 46 -13.01 -9.91 20.83
CA ASP A 46 -13.28 -10.33 22.21
C ASP A 46 -14.34 -11.44 22.28
N GLU A 47 -15.41 -11.32 21.48
CA GLU A 47 -16.49 -12.31 21.45
C GLU A 47 -16.01 -13.69 20.98
N ILE A 48 -15.11 -13.72 20.01
CA ILE A 48 -14.58 -14.97 19.42
C ILE A 48 -13.42 -15.50 20.25
N MET A 49 -12.45 -14.65 20.59
CA MET A 49 -11.21 -15.06 21.27
C MET A 49 -11.43 -15.44 22.72
N SER A 50 -12.45 -14.90 23.40
CA SER A 50 -12.83 -15.32 24.77
C SER A 50 -13.25 -16.79 24.86
N LYS A 51 -13.62 -17.41 23.72
CA LYS A 51 -14.02 -18.82 23.63
C LYS A 51 -12.90 -19.73 23.14
N ARG A 52 -11.73 -19.19 22.77
CA ARG A 52 -10.60 -19.95 22.21
C ARG A 52 -9.52 -20.19 23.28
N GLU A 53 -8.77 -21.28 23.14
CA GLU A 53 -7.77 -21.77 24.11
C GLU A 53 -6.61 -20.78 24.40
N ARG A 54 -6.40 -19.77 23.56
CA ARG A 54 -5.35 -18.74 23.69
C ARG A 54 -5.89 -17.33 24.01
N GLY A 55 -7.13 -17.22 24.50
CA GLY A 55 -7.76 -15.94 24.81
C GLY A 55 -6.95 -15.07 25.77
N GLU A 56 -6.24 -15.66 26.74
CA GLU A 56 -5.44 -14.93 27.74
C GLU A 56 -4.26 -14.14 27.12
N GLU A 57 -3.51 -14.74 26.20
CA GLU A 57 -2.40 -14.05 25.50
C GLU A 57 -2.93 -12.91 24.63
N TYR A 58 -4.07 -13.13 23.95
CA TYR A 58 -4.73 -12.08 23.20
C TYR A 58 -5.17 -10.92 24.10
N VAL A 59 -5.79 -11.20 25.27
CA VAL A 59 -6.24 -10.16 26.20
C VAL A 59 -5.07 -9.31 26.69
N GLU A 60 -3.92 -9.93 27.01
CA GLU A 60 -2.72 -9.21 27.43
C GLU A 60 -2.19 -8.27 26.33
N LYS A 61 -2.16 -8.75 25.07
CA LYS A 61 -1.58 -8.02 23.93
C LYS A 61 -2.61 -7.34 23.04
N LYS A 62 -3.86 -7.24 23.51
CA LYS A 62 -5.01 -6.76 22.70
C LYS A 62 -4.73 -5.43 22.03
N LYS A 63 -4.13 -4.49 22.75
CA LYS A 63 -3.81 -3.17 22.23
C LYS A 63 -2.87 -3.23 21.02
N ASP A 64 -1.83 -4.05 21.09
CA ASP A 64 -0.83 -4.18 20.03
C ASP A 64 -1.37 -4.95 18.83
N VAL A 65 -2.23 -5.94 19.09
CA VAL A 65 -2.99 -6.64 18.04
C VAL A 65 -3.88 -5.67 17.28
N LEU A 66 -4.69 -4.88 17.98
CA LEU A 66 -5.56 -3.89 17.36
C LEU A 66 -4.76 -2.84 16.61
N GLU A 67 -3.67 -2.33 17.17
CA GLU A 67 -2.79 -1.37 16.47
C GLU A 67 -2.21 -1.97 15.18
N THR A 68 -1.77 -3.23 15.24
CA THR A 68 -1.21 -3.94 14.07
C THR A 68 -2.26 -4.16 12.99
N LEU A 69 -3.48 -4.56 13.37
CA LEU A 69 -4.61 -4.77 12.44
C LEU A 69 -5.10 -3.46 11.81
N MET A 70 -5.20 -2.39 12.59
CA MET A 70 -5.63 -1.09 12.04
C MET A 70 -4.57 -0.53 11.08
N ARG A 71 -3.29 -0.62 11.46
CA ARG A 71 -2.17 -0.15 10.64
C ARG A 71 -1.94 -1.01 9.39
N SER A 72 -2.34 -2.28 9.40
CA SER A 72 -2.17 -3.17 8.23
C SER A 72 -2.89 -2.64 6.99
N ARG A 73 -4.01 -1.90 7.18
CA ARG A 73 -4.79 -1.25 6.11
C ARG A 73 -3.97 -0.35 5.20
N TYR A 74 -2.90 0.25 5.72
CA TYR A 74 -2.04 1.19 5.00
C TYR A 74 -0.56 0.94 5.28
N ALA A 75 -0.18 -0.26 5.71
CA ALA A 75 1.17 -0.56 6.18
C ALA A 75 2.27 -0.32 5.13
N ASN A 76 1.96 -0.59 3.86
CA ASN A 76 2.88 -0.36 2.74
C ASN A 76 3.09 1.13 2.46
N LEU A 77 2.05 1.96 2.65
CA LEU A 77 2.19 3.41 2.52
C LEU A 77 2.90 3.99 3.74
N TYR A 78 2.61 3.49 4.94
CA TYR A 78 3.26 3.94 6.17
C TYR A 78 4.77 3.65 6.18
N SER A 79 5.22 2.53 5.60
CA SER A 79 6.67 2.26 5.49
C SER A 79 7.39 3.27 4.61
N LEU A 80 6.71 3.82 3.59
CA LEU A 80 7.24 4.83 2.68
C LEU A 80 7.14 6.25 3.27
N LEU A 81 5.95 6.63 3.73
CA LEU A 81 5.59 8.00 4.09
C LEU A 81 5.76 8.29 5.59
N LYS A 82 5.82 7.26 6.44
CA LYS A 82 5.98 7.37 7.91
C LYS A 82 5.05 8.41 8.54
N ASP A 83 5.59 9.43 9.18
CA ASP A 83 4.81 10.40 9.94
C ASP A 83 4.50 11.67 9.13
N ASN A 84 4.73 11.65 7.80
CA ASN A 84 4.39 12.77 6.93
C ASN A 84 2.88 12.98 6.75
N LEU A 85 2.05 11.98 7.08
CA LEU A 85 0.60 12.02 6.89
C LEU A 85 -0.14 11.49 8.12
N SER A 86 -1.35 12.00 8.33
CA SER A 86 -2.29 11.47 9.33
C SER A 86 -2.87 10.12 8.88
N GLU A 87 -3.37 9.33 9.84
CA GLU A 87 -4.09 8.08 9.56
C GLU A 87 -5.29 8.31 8.63
N GLU A 88 -6.03 9.41 8.79
CA GLU A 88 -7.13 9.79 7.92
C GLU A 88 -6.68 9.95 6.46
N SER A 89 -5.55 10.62 6.23
CA SER A 89 -4.96 10.76 4.90
C SER A 89 -4.55 9.42 4.31
N TYR A 90 -3.91 8.53 5.10
CA TYR A 90 -3.58 7.17 4.65
C TYR A 90 -4.81 6.39 4.20
N LEU A 91 -5.86 6.37 5.02
CA LEU A 91 -7.12 5.70 4.67
C LEU A 91 -7.77 6.33 3.44
N GLY A 92 -7.71 7.65 3.30
CA GLY A 92 -8.16 8.37 2.10
C GLY A 92 -7.41 7.94 0.84
N ILE A 93 -6.09 7.77 0.92
CA ILE A 93 -5.25 7.31 -0.19
C ILE A 93 -5.64 5.89 -0.60
N VAL A 94 -5.70 4.96 0.35
CA VAL A 94 -6.05 3.55 0.07
C VAL A 94 -7.47 3.44 -0.50
N ARG A 95 -8.44 4.14 0.11
CA ARG A 95 -9.84 4.12 -0.32
C ARG A 95 -10.03 4.62 -1.75
N ASN A 96 -9.36 5.71 -2.10
CA ASN A 96 -9.49 6.34 -3.41
C ASN A 96 -8.49 5.82 -4.44
N GLN A 97 -7.65 4.84 -4.08
CA GLN A 97 -6.62 4.27 -4.94
C GLN A 97 -5.65 5.33 -5.48
N ILE A 98 -5.28 6.29 -4.62
CA ILE A 98 -4.33 7.34 -4.97
C ILE A 98 -2.91 6.78 -4.89
N LEU A 99 -2.12 7.05 -5.91
CA LEU A 99 -0.69 6.73 -5.93
C LEU A 99 0.08 7.85 -5.26
N VAL A 100 1.12 7.50 -4.49
CA VAL A 100 1.91 8.49 -3.77
C VAL A 100 3.39 8.25 -4.04
N ASP A 101 4.06 9.29 -4.54
CA ASP A 101 5.51 9.33 -4.68
C ASP A 101 6.13 10.33 -3.70
N VAL A 102 7.38 10.09 -3.31
CA VAL A 102 8.15 10.92 -2.36
C VAL A 102 9.50 11.31 -2.96
N GLN A 103 9.87 12.58 -2.90
CA GLN A 103 11.20 12.99 -3.32
C GLN A 103 11.79 13.93 -2.28
N GLY A 104 12.72 13.41 -1.48
CA GLY A 104 13.15 14.06 -0.24
C GLY A 104 11.97 14.23 0.72
N GLU A 105 11.55 15.48 0.93
CA GLU A 105 10.44 15.85 1.81
C GLU A 105 9.16 16.23 1.04
N ASP A 106 9.19 16.18 -0.29
CA ASP A 106 8.02 16.48 -1.10
C ASP A 106 7.20 15.23 -1.41
N LEU A 107 5.89 15.41 -1.52
CA LEU A 107 4.94 14.37 -1.88
C LEU A 107 4.25 14.71 -3.19
N LEU A 108 4.04 13.69 -4.02
CA LEU A 108 3.24 13.75 -5.22
C LEU A 108 2.13 12.71 -5.13
N PHE A 109 0.89 13.19 -5.11
CA PHE A 109 -0.32 12.36 -5.18
C PHE A 109 -0.78 12.32 -6.63
N GLN A 110 -1.08 11.13 -7.16
CA GLN A 110 -1.53 10.92 -8.53
C GLN A 110 -2.69 9.95 -8.58
N ILE A 111 -3.66 10.23 -9.44
CA ILE A 111 -4.72 9.28 -9.79
C ILE A 111 -5.03 9.41 -11.29
N PHE A 112 -5.22 8.26 -11.94
CA PHE A 112 -5.48 8.16 -13.37
C PHE A 112 -6.92 7.72 -13.61
N THR A 113 -7.58 8.31 -14.59
CA THR A 113 -8.87 7.82 -15.07
C THR A 113 -8.69 6.61 -15.97
N CYS A 114 -9.78 5.87 -16.22
CA CYS A 114 -9.86 5.04 -17.41
C CYS A 114 -9.81 5.89 -18.68
N ASN A 115 -9.65 5.24 -19.84
CA ASN A 115 -9.73 5.90 -21.14
C ASN A 115 -11.05 6.67 -21.26
N VAL A 116 -10.93 7.94 -21.64
CA VAL A 116 -12.07 8.79 -21.97
C VAL A 116 -12.17 8.90 -23.48
N LEU A 117 -13.41 8.96 -23.99
CA LEU A 117 -13.69 9.10 -25.42
C LEU A 117 -13.22 7.92 -26.30
N GLN A 118 -13.03 6.73 -25.71
CA GLN A 118 -12.74 5.51 -26.48
C GLN A 118 -13.96 5.12 -27.32
N ARG A 119 -13.76 4.95 -28.64
CA ARG A 119 -14.84 4.60 -29.57
C ARG A 119 -15.09 3.11 -29.61
N GLU A 120 -14.04 2.33 -29.82
CA GLU A 120 -14.09 0.88 -29.82
C GLU A 120 -13.04 0.28 -28.87
N ALA A 121 -13.29 -0.93 -28.39
CA ALA A 121 -12.37 -1.62 -27.50
C ALA A 121 -11.05 -1.92 -28.24
N GLY A 122 -9.94 -1.42 -27.71
CA GLY A 122 -8.61 -1.58 -28.30
C GLY A 122 -8.09 -0.32 -29.01
N ASP A 123 -8.94 0.69 -29.22
CA ASP A 123 -8.50 1.97 -29.77
C ASP A 123 -7.66 2.76 -28.76
N GLU A 124 -6.65 3.47 -29.27
CA GLU A 124 -5.95 4.50 -28.51
C GLU A 124 -6.91 5.63 -28.15
N ALA A 125 -6.92 6.00 -26.88
CA ALA A 125 -7.83 7.00 -26.35
C ALA A 125 -7.13 7.78 -25.23
N PRO A 126 -7.44 9.08 -25.06
CA PRO A 126 -6.87 9.87 -23.98
C PRO A 126 -7.35 9.36 -22.62
N PHE A 127 -6.57 9.64 -21.57
CA PHE A 127 -6.97 9.54 -20.18
C PHE A 127 -6.56 10.81 -19.45
N LEU A 128 -7.09 11.02 -18.25
CA LEU A 128 -6.73 12.16 -17.41
C LEU A 128 -5.90 11.69 -16.22
N GLU A 129 -4.87 12.47 -15.92
CA GLU A 129 -4.08 12.36 -14.69
C GLU A 129 -4.42 13.56 -13.80
N PHE A 130 -4.86 13.29 -12.58
CA PHE A 130 -5.04 14.32 -11.56
C PHE A 130 -3.88 14.22 -10.57
N ILE A 131 -3.20 15.34 -10.36
CA ILE A 131 -2.05 15.41 -9.46
C ILE A 131 -2.23 16.46 -8.38
N GLN A 132 -1.69 16.19 -7.20
CA GLN A 132 -1.49 17.17 -6.14
C GLN A 132 -0.06 17.07 -5.64
N ARG A 133 0.62 18.22 -5.54
CA ARG A 133 1.99 18.31 -5.04
C ARG A 133 1.96 18.96 -3.65
N VAL A 134 2.56 18.29 -2.67
CA VAL A 134 2.79 18.85 -1.34
C VAL A 134 4.28 19.04 -1.21
N CYS A 135 4.72 20.29 -1.21
CA CYS A 135 6.14 20.64 -1.16
C CYS A 135 6.55 20.90 0.26
N SER A 136 7.76 20.47 0.62
CA SER A 136 8.36 20.93 1.86
C SER A 136 8.49 22.45 1.86
N GLU A 137 8.41 23.04 3.06
CA GLU A 137 8.32 24.49 3.22
C GLU A 137 9.39 25.18 2.39
N CYS A 138 8.92 25.93 1.40
CA CYS A 138 9.71 26.98 0.82
C CYS A 138 9.89 28.02 1.92
N SER A 139 11.06 28.04 2.56
CA SER A 139 11.42 29.02 3.58
C SER A 139 10.96 30.40 3.11
N ALA A 140 10.24 31.13 3.94
CA ALA A 140 9.74 32.45 3.57
C ALA A 140 10.88 33.26 2.97
N GLY A 141 10.64 33.87 1.80
CA GLY A 141 11.64 34.75 1.21
C GLY A 141 12.05 35.85 2.20
N PRO A 142 13.13 36.60 1.93
CA PRO A 142 13.56 37.70 2.79
C PRO A 142 12.43 38.70 3.12
N ASP A 143 11.36 38.73 2.33
CA ASP A 143 10.18 39.60 2.49
C ASP A 143 9.00 38.93 3.23
N GLY A 144 9.17 37.73 3.80
CA GLY A 144 8.10 36.99 4.48
C GLY A 144 7.02 36.42 3.55
N CYS A 145 7.18 36.54 2.23
CA CYS A 145 6.27 35.99 1.24
C CYS A 145 6.55 34.49 0.97
N PRO A 146 5.52 33.65 0.75
CA PRO A 146 5.71 32.26 0.34
C PRO A 146 6.47 32.22 -0.98
N LEU A 147 7.58 31.46 -1.06
CA LEU A 147 8.22 31.29 -2.36
C LEU A 147 7.30 30.49 -3.29
N PRO A 148 7.37 30.72 -4.61
CA PRO A 148 6.67 29.89 -5.58
C PRO A 148 7.04 28.41 -5.42
N VAL A 149 6.05 27.54 -5.58
CA VAL A 149 6.25 26.08 -5.59
C VAL A 149 7.33 25.73 -6.61
N LYS A 150 8.39 25.05 -6.16
CA LYS A 150 9.47 24.61 -7.05
C LYS A 150 8.91 23.75 -8.19
N PRO A 151 9.29 24.03 -9.45
CA PRO A 151 8.84 23.22 -10.57
C PRO A 151 9.31 21.77 -10.37
N GLY A 152 8.40 20.81 -10.57
CA GLY A 152 8.70 19.38 -10.38
C GLY A 152 8.70 18.90 -8.92
N CYS A 153 8.23 19.69 -7.96
CA CYS A 153 8.10 19.30 -6.54
C CYS A 153 7.40 17.93 -6.33
N GLY A 154 8.08 16.96 -5.72
CA GLY A 154 7.55 15.58 -5.56
C GLY A 154 7.73 14.69 -6.79
N GLY A 155 8.37 15.19 -7.85
CA GLY A 155 8.80 14.41 -9.01
C GLY A 155 7.75 14.24 -10.09
N PHE A 156 7.83 13.16 -10.86
CA PHE A 156 6.85 12.82 -11.91
C PHE A 156 6.18 11.47 -11.67
N GLY A 157 6.35 10.89 -10.48
CA GLY A 157 5.75 9.60 -10.18
C GLY A 157 6.48 8.42 -10.81
N ILE A 158 7.79 8.53 -11.06
CA ILE A 158 8.52 7.49 -11.79
C ILE A 158 8.50 6.15 -11.03
N ARG A 159 8.42 6.19 -9.70
CA ARG A 159 8.22 4.98 -8.87
C ARG A 159 6.77 4.51 -8.88
N ASN A 160 5.83 5.44 -8.99
CA ASN A 160 4.41 5.10 -9.20
C ASN A 160 4.21 4.38 -10.54
N PHE A 161 4.97 4.69 -11.60
CA PHE A 161 4.87 3.95 -12.87
C PHE A 161 5.23 2.47 -12.74
N LEU A 162 6.37 2.14 -12.11
CA LEU A 162 6.77 0.75 -11.87
C LEU A 162 5.84 0.05 -10.87
N THR A 163 5.41 0.77 -9.82
CA THR A 163 4.39 0.26 -8.89
C THR A 163 3.06 0.02 -9.58
N LEU A 164 2.64 0.85 -10.54
CA LEU A 164 1.37 0.72 -11.24
C LEU A 164 1.41 -0.50 -12.18
N PHE A 165 2.46 -0.64 -12.99
CA PHE A 165 2.60 -1.82 -13.86
C PHE A 165 2.76 -3.11 -13.06
N LEU A 166 3.62 -3.13 -12.04
CA LEU A 166 3.83 -4.31 -11.22
C LEU A 166 2.65 -4.60 -10.28
N SER A 167 1.92 -3.59 -9.78
CA SER A 167 0.72 -3.81 -8.95
C SER A 167 -0.45 -4.35 -9.76
N ILE A 168 -0.59 -3.97 -11.04
CA ILE A 168 -1.57 -4.58 -11.95
C ILE A 168 -1.23 -6.06 -12.16
N GLU A 169 0.04 -6.38 -12.42
CA GLU A 169 0.49 -7.76 -12.63
C GLU A 169 0.44 -8.60 -11.34
N VAL A 170 0.79 -8.02 -10.18
CA VAL A 170 0.64 -8.66 -8.86
C VAL A 170 -0.83 -8.86 -8.54
N SER A 171 -1.70 -7.86 -8.74
CA SER A 171 -3.15 -8.00 -8.50
C SER A 171 -3.77 -9.06 -9.41
N LYS A 172 -3.31 -9.15 -10.66
CA LYS A 172 -3.72 -10.19 -11.59
C LYS A 172 -3.25 -11.56 -11.11
N ALA A 173 -1.98 -11.70 -10.72
CA ALA A 173 -1.44 -12.94 -10.18
C ALA A 173 -2.12 -13.36 -8.85
N MET A 174 -2.48 -12.41 -7.99
CA MET A 174 -3.25 -12.65 -6.77
C MET A 174 -4.67 -13.13 -7.06
N ARG A 175 -5.36 -12.52 -8.05
CA ARG A 175 -6.66 -13.01 -8.51
C ARG A 175 -6.57 -14.42 -9.09
N GLU A 176 -5.56 -14.70 -9.90
CA GLU A 176 -5.28 -16.06 -10.41
C GLU A 176 -5.05 -17.05 -9.26
N CYS A 177 -4.33 -16.64 -8.20
CA CYS A 177 -4.09 -17.46 -7.02
C CYS A 177 -5.38 -17.76 -6.23
N SER A 178 -6.22 -16.74 -5.99
CA SER A 178 -7.52 -16.91 -5.33
C SER A 178 -8.51 -17.75 -6.15
N LEU A 179 -8.46 -17.63 -7.48
CA LEU A 179 -9.25 -18.47 -8.38
C LEU A 179 -8.78 -19.93 -8.30
N ALA A 180 -7.46 -20.16 -8.42
CA ALA A 180 -6.88 -21.50 -8.33
C ALA A 180 -7.22 -22.20 -7.01
N LYS A 181 -7.20 -21.48 -5.88
CA LYS A 181 -7.63 -21.98 -4.56
C LYS A 181 -9.11 -22.36 -4.49
N SER A 182 -9.98 -21.68 -5.24
CA SER A 182 -11.42 -21.93 -5.20
C SER A 182 -11.88 -22.98 -6.21
N THR A 183 -11.11 -23.21 -7.29
CA THR A 183 -11.40 -24.24 -8.29
C THR A 183 -10.67 -25.56 -8.10
N GLY A 184 -9.54 -25.58 -7.38
CA GLY A 184 -8.80 -26.80 -7.04
C GLY A 184 -8.89 -27.07 -5.55
N GLY A 185 -9.67 -28.08 -5.15
CA GLY A 185 -9.50 -28.69 -3.84
C GLY A 185 -8.08 -29.28 -3.74
N ASP A 186 -7.54 -29.36 -2.53
CA ASP A 186 -6.15 -29.74 -2.21
C ASP A 186 -5.67 -31.12 -2.75
N ASP A 187 -6.48 -31.82 -3.56
CA ASP A 187 -6.30 -33.20 -4.00
C ASP A 187 -6.08 -33.41 -5.52
N ASP A 188 -6.17 -32.36 -6.36
CA ASP A 188 -5.90 -32.46 -7.81
C ASP A 188 -4.52 -31.90 -8.21
N ASP A 189 -3.69 -32.75 -8.84
CA ASP A 189 -2.30 -32.50 -9.25
C ASP A 189 -2.14 -31.24 -10.14
N ASP A 190 -3.19 -30.90 -10.91
CA ASP A 190 -3.24 -29.73 -11.80
C ASP A 190 -3.56 -28.41 -11.07
N GLY A 191 -4.38 -28.46 -10.01
CA GLY A 191 -4.69 -27.31 -9.14
C GLY A 191 -3.48 -26.85 -8.32
N SER A 192 -2.67 -27.82 -7.88
CA SER A 192 -1.39 -27.58 -7.19
C SER A 192 -0.37 -26.86 -8.08
N ALA A 193 -0.27 -27.25 -9.35
CA ALA A 193 0.63 -26.61 -10.32
C ALA A 193 0.23 -25.17 -10.66
N ALA A 194 -1.07 -24.91 -10.85
CA ALA A 194 -1.58 -23.56 -11.09
C ALA A 194 -1.37 -22.63 -9.89
N LEU A 195 -1.65 -23.11 -8.66
CA LEU A 195 -1.41 -22.36 -7.43
C LEU A 195 0.07 -22.03 -7.22
N SER A 196 0.94 -23.03 -7.44
CA SER A 196 2.39 -22.89 -7.40
C SER A 196 2.90 -21.82 -8.36
N LEU A 197 2.45 -21.88 -9.63
CA LEU A 197 2.82 -20.91 -10.65
C LEU A 197 2.36 -19.49 -10.27
N SER A 198 1.12 -19.31 -9.84
CA SER A 198 0.58 -18.00 -9.45
C SER A 198 1.29 -17.43 -8.22
N ARG A 199 1.63 -18.26 -7.22
CA ARG A 199 2.49 -17.82 -6.10
C ARG A 199 3.86 -17.38 -6.57
N ARG A 200 4.51 -18.15 -7.45
CA ARG A 200 5.82 -17.82 -8.02
C ARG A 200 5.79 -16.50 -8.79
N LYS A 201 4.71 -16.21 -9.52
CA LYS A 201 4.50 -14.92 -10.19
C LYS A 201 4.43 -13.77 -9.19
N VAL A 202 3.65 -13.91 -8.11
CA VAL A 202 3.56 -12.90 -7.04
C VAL A 202 4.94 -12.65 -6.43
N GLU A 203 5.68 -13.70 -6.08
CA GLU A 203 7.04 -13.59 -5.54
C GLU A 203 7.99 -12.87 -6.51
N LEU A 204 7.98 -13.27 -7.79
CA LEU A 204 8.85 -12.68 -8.81
C LEU A 204 8.56 -11.20 -9.02
N PHE A 205 7.30 -10.81 -9.21
CA PHE A 205 6.92 -9.41 -9.42
C PHE A 205 7.20 -8.56 -8.17
N THR A 206 7.00 -9.13 -6.98
CA THR A 206 7.36 -8.47 -5.71
C THR A 206 8.88 -8.25 -5.63
N SER A 207 9.68 -9.25 -6.01
CA SER A 207 11.15 -9.13 -6.04
C SER A 207 11.60 -8.07 -7.03
N GLN A 208 11.02 -8.03 -8.23
CA GLN A 208 11.35 -7.01 -9.24
C GLN A 208 11.01 -5.60 -8.77
N LEU A 209 9.89 -5.43 -8.07
CA LEU A 209 9.50 -4.16 -7.47
C LEU A 209 10.55 -3.72 -6.44
N ASN A 210 10.95 -4.63 -5.55
CA ASN A 210 11.95 -4.37 -4.52
C ASN A 210 13.33 -4.03 -5.08
N GLU A 211 13.77 -4.69 -6.15
CA GLU A 211 15.05 -4.43 -6.82
C GLU A 211 15.04 -3.10 -7.59
N SER A 212 13.92 -2.75 -8.20
CA SER A 212 13.80 -1.52 -9.01
C SER A 212 13.71 -0.26 -8.15
N ASN A 213 13.09 -0.35 -6.97
CA ASN A 213 12.82 0.82 -6.11
C ASN A 213 14.07 1.67 -5.75
N PRO A 214 15.21 1.09 -5.34
CA PRO A 214 16.42 1.86 -5.07
C PRO A 214 16.97 2.58 -6.31
N ILE A 215 16.91 1.94 -7.48
CA ILE A 215 17.43 2.51 -8.74
C ILE A 215 16.60 3.74 -9.13
N LEU A 216 15.28 3.62 -9.11
CA LEU A 216 14.38 4.74 -9.42
C LEU A 216 14.50 5.88 -8.41
N THR A 217 14.72 5.55 -7.14
CA THR A 217 14.97 6.54 -6.10
C THR A 217 16.25 7.32 -6.40
N ALA A 218 17.33 6.62 -6.75
CA ALA A 218 18.58 7.27 -7.12
C ALA A 218 18.46 8.18 -8.36
N ILE A 219 17.71 7.75 -9.39
CA ILE A 219 17.42 8.59 -10.57
C ILE A 219 16.65 9.85 -10.15
N SER A 220 15.60 9.69 -9.35
CA SER A 220 14.79 10.80 -8.85
C SER A 220 15.62 11.79 -8.03
N ASP A 221 16.44 11.30 -7.11
CA ASP A 221 17.30 12.14 -6.27
C ASP A 221 18.35 12.90 -7.09
N ALA A 222 18.92 12.25 -8.12
CA ALA A 222 19.87 12.89 -9.04
C ALA A 222 19.21 14.04 -9.83
N MET A 223 17.99 13.85 -10.33
CA MET A 223 17.23 14.90 -11.01
C MET A 223 16.92 16.09 -10.07
N THR A 224 16.61 15.84 -8.78
CA THR A 224 16.45 16.94 -7.82
C THR A 224 17.76 17.70 -7.61
N ALA A 225 18.88 16.97 -7.51
CA ALA A 225 20.19 17.56 -7.29
C ALA A 225 20.61 18.44 -8.46
N GLU A 226 20.35 17.99 -9.70
CA GLU A 226 20.54 18.76 -10.92
C GLU A 226 19.72 20.06 -10.91
N GLY A 227 18.42 19.98 -10.63
CA GLY A 227 17.57 21.18 -10.57
C GLY A 227 18.01 22.21 -9.50
N ARG A 228 18.50 21.74 -8.35
CA ARG A 228 19.11 22.62 -7.33
C ARG A 228 20.40 23.27 -7.83
N ALA A 229 21.26 22.52 -8.51
CA ALA A 229 22.50 23.04 -9.06
C ALA A 229 22.25 24.13 -10.12
N GLU A 230 21.30 23.89 -11.04
CA GLU A 230 20.91 24.90 -12.05
C GLU A 230 20.36 26.17 -11.42
N THR A 231 19.51 26.06 -10.40
CA THR A 231 18.95 27.22 -9.69
C THR A 231 20.07 28.04 -9.03
N ASN A 232 21.03 27.38 -8.39
CA ASN A 232 22.16 28.04 -7.74
C ASN A 232 23.15 28.68 -8.72
N MET A 233 23.28 28.16 -9.95
CA MET A 233 24.12 28.77 -10.98
C MET A 233 23.49 30.02 -11.59
N ASN A 234 22.16 30.12 -11.57
CA ASN A 234 21.40 31.21 -12.18
C ASN A 234 20.93 32.29 -11.18
N ALA A 235 21.23 32.12 -9.88
CA ALA A 235 20.95 33.07 -8.80
C ALA A 235 22.19 33.93 -8.49
#